data_AF-F9WRG6-F1
#
_entry.id   AF-F9WRG6-F1
#
_cell.length_a   1.000
_cell.length_b   1.000
_cell.length_c   1.000
_cell.angle_alpha   90.00
_cell.angle_beta   90.00
_cell.angle_gamma   90.00
#
_symmetry.space_group_name_H-M   'P 1'
#
loop_
_entity.id
_entity.type
_entity.pdbx_description
1 polymer ?
#
loop_
_entity_poly.entity_id
_entity_poly.type
_entity_poly.pdbx_seq_one_letter_code
_entity_poly.pdbx_strand_id
1 'polypeptide(L)'
;MTSEETYGGTVSLLHRTQHGLKNVHLIKQETVFCFTDTAPRLAVKDGKLLRKPHGHGDVHSLLHNAVEQKSGRRLLELWLEQGLEYIVFLQDTNAAATLTVPVSLAISAQYSMAMNFTCIPRQPKEAVGLLCSVQKRASGTAQTMNIEYNKFEEVARRLTAYGGDSAACGSTYSPFPGSVNTLILNFPEYVKVIERSGGRLPEFINPKFIDEAKSSFKPCRVESLMQDVALLFEQNCQPVGATLFSRFTFQPVKNALPDAIQKLKDGLAAYCATTGERDYYETVRLRMMAAGLKLPSHPSCARECNAGSCSTSAGGGGIEDKFDLVVGGVIKAQ
;
A
#
# COMPACT_ATOMS: atom_id res chain seq x y z
N MET A 1 7.75 9.33 7.91
CA MET A 1 7.21 9.05 9.26
C MET A 1 8.05 7.96 9.89
N THR A 2 8.30 8.03 11.19
CA THR A 2 9.01 7.01 11.98
C THR A 2 8.18 6.64 13.20
N SER A 3 8.56 5.59 13.91
CA SER A 3 8.00 5.19 15.21
C SER A 3 9.08 5.24 16.29
N GLU A 4 8.71 5.01 17.55
CA GLU A 4 9.68 4.85 18.63
C GLU A 4 10.76 3.80 18.31
N GLU A 5 10.36 2.70 17.68
CA GLU A 5 11.25 1.58 17.33
C GLU A 5 12.23 1.92 16.20
N THR A 6 11.84 2.80 15.27
CA THR A 6 12.61 3.06 14.04
C THR A 6 13.36 4.39 14.06
N TYR A 7 12.94 5.37 14.88
CA TYR A 7 13.47 6.74 14.86
C TYR A 7 15.00 6.79 14.99
N GLY A 8 15.56 6.17 16.04
CA GLY A 8 17.01 6.20 16.29
C GLY A 8 17.83 5.53 15.18
N GLY A 9 17.32 4.43 14.63
CA GLY A 9 17.94 3.73 13.50
C GLY A 9 17.92 4.58 12.22
N THR A 10 16.79 5.24 11.93
CA THR A 10 16.65 6.14 10.77
C THR A 10 17.58 7.34 10.86
N VAL A 11 17.65 8.01 12.02
CA VAL A 11 18.58 9.13 12.25
C VAL A 11 20.02 8.68 12.03
N SER A 12 20.39 7.54 12.62
CA SER A 12 21.74 6.98 12.47
C SER A 12 22.07 6.64 11.01
N LEU A 13 21.11 6.11 10.25
CA LEU A 13 21.30 5.79 8.85
C LEU A 13 21.49 7.06 8.00
N LEU A 14 20.66 8.08 8.19
CA LEU A 14 20.77 9.34 7.45
C LEU A 14 22.12 10.04 7.68
N HIS A 15 22.62 10.05 8.92
CA HIS A 15 23.94 10.59 9.22
C HIS A 15 25.08 9.83 8.53
N ARG A 16 24.96 8.51 8.35
CA ARG A 16 26.01 7.68 7.76
C ARG A 16 26.01 7.65 6.23
N THR A 17 24.86 7.80 5.56
CA THR A 17 24.76 7.60 4.10
C THR A 17 25.16 8.80 3.25
N GLN A 18 25.51 9.96 3.85
CA GLN A 18 25.93 11.19 3.15
C GLN A 18 25.07 11.51 1.91
N HIS A 19 23.75 11.38 2.05
CA HIS A 19 22.79 11.43 0.94
C HIS A 19 22.61 12.81 0.28
N GLY A 20 23.19 13.89 0.84
CA GLY A 20 23.10 15.26 0.30
C GLY A 20 21.71 15.93 0.34
N LEU A 21 20.64 15.19 0.67
CA LEU A 21 19.28 15.73 0.86
C LEU A 21 19.22 16.83 1.93
N LYS A 22 18.60 17.97 1.58
CA LYS A 22 18.50 19.16 2.45
C LYS A 22 17.15 19.30 3.16
N ASN A 23 16.05 18.90 2.50
CA ASN A 23 14.68 19.10 2.98
C ASN A 23 14.08 17.80 3.52
N VAL A 24 14.74 17.22 4.53
CA VAL A 24 14.30 15.96 5.15
C VAL A 24 13.64 16.27 6.50
N HIS A 25 12.36 15.93 6.61
CA HIS A 25 11.58 16.08 7.84
C HIS A 25 11.29 14.71 8.45
N LEU A 26 11.96 14.40 9.57
CA LEU A 26 11.63 13.23 10.37
C LEU A 26 10.52 13.56 11.35
N ILE A 27 9.34 13.01 11.10
CA ILE A 27 8.19 13.15 11.99
C ILE A 27 7.90 11.78 12.62
N LYS A 28 7.96 11.71 13.94
CA LYS A 28 7.79 10.48 14.73
C LYS A 28 6.34 10.36 15.18
N GLN A 29 5.71 9.21 14.93
CA GLN A 29 4.39 8.92 15.45
C GLN A 29 4.44 8.58 16.94
N GLU A 30 3.37 8.93 17.64
CA GLU A 30 3.17 8.56 19.03
C GLU A 30 2.58 7.15 19.14
N THR A 31 2.54 6.64 20.36
CA THR A 31 1.89 5.36 20.66
C THR A 31 0.56 5.58 21.38
N VAL A 32 -0.38 4.67 21.21
CA VAL A 32 -1.70 4.69 21.87
C VAL A 32 -1.81 3.58 22.89
N PHE A 33 -2.73 3.73 23.85
CA PHE A 33 -2.96 2.70 24.86
C PHE A 33 -3.58 1.44 24.24
N CYS A 34 -3.27 0.30 24.86
CA CYS A 34 -3.86 -0.98 24.49
C CYS A 34 -5.02 -1.35 25.42
N PHE A 35 -5.94 -2.17 24.93
CA PHE A 35 -7.03 -2.79 25.68
C PHE A 35 -6.78 -4.29 25.85
N THR A 36 -7.38 -4.91 26.87
CA THR A 36 -7.22 -6.34 27.18
C THR A 36 -8.47 -7.18 26.92
N ASP A 37 -9.64 -6.56 26.96
CA ASP A 37 -10.93 -7.22 26.89
C ASP A 37 -12.00 -6.31 26.24
N THR A 38 -13.20 -6.85 26.10
CA THR A 38 -14.36 -6.14 25.53
C THR A 38 -14.94 -5.05 26.43
N ALA A 39 -14.46 -4.91 27.67
CA ALA A 39 -14.87 -3.91 28.64
C ALA A 39 -13.84 -2.77 28.73
N PRO A 40 -13.51 -2.15 27.58
CA PRO A 40 -12.23 -1.51 27.19
C PRO A 40 -11.22 -1.21 28.33
N ARG A 41 -10.76 -2.23 29.05
CA ARG A 41 -9.80 -2.05 30.16
C ARG A 41 -8.39 -1.86 29.60
N LEU A 42 -7.71 -0.82 30.07
CA LEU A 42 -6.34 -0.52 29.65
C LEU A 42 -5.39 -1.67 30.06
N ALA A 43 -4.57 -2.09 29.11
CA ALA A 43 -3.56 -3.11 29.32
C ALA A 43 -2.38 -2.55 30.12
N VAL A 44 -1.95 -3.30 31.12
CA VAL A 44 -0.77 -3.00 31.93
C VAL A 44 0.26 -4.09 31.70
N LYS A 45 1.52 -3.69 31.50
CA LYS A 45 2.68 -4.58 31.40
C LYS A 45 3.82 -3.98 32.23
N ASP A 46 4.43 -4.78 33.09
CA ASP A 46 5.56 -4.36 33.94
C ASP A 46 5.26 -3.09 34.77
N GLY A 47 4.04 -3.00 35.31
CA GLY A 47 3.57 -1.84 36.10
C GLY A 47 3.31 -0.57 35.29
N LYS A 48 3.36 -0.62 33.96
CA LYS A 48 3.14 0.52 33.06
C LYS A 48 1.99 0.26 32.10
N LEU A 49 1.31 1.33 31.69
CA LEU A 49 0.30 1.24 30.62
C LEU A 49 0.99 0.78 29.32
N LEU A 50 0.51 -0.33 28.77
CA LEU A 50 1.02 -0.87 27.52
C LEU A 50 0.61 0.05 26.37
N ARG A 51 1.58 0.40 25.53
CA ARG A 51 1.36 1.25 24.35
C ARG A 51 1.85 0.55 23.09
N LYS A 52 1.17 0.81 21.97
CA LYS A 52 1.53 0.32 20.63
C LYS A 52 1.33 1.43 19.59
N PRO A 53 1.98 1.35 18.42
CA PRO A 53 1.70 2.28 17.32
C PRO A 53 0.23 2.25 16.92
N HIS A 54 -0.31 3.42 16.61
CA HIS A 54 -1.69 3.65 16.16
C HIS A 54 -1.91 3.29 14.68
N GLY A 55 -0.87 2.80 13.99
CA GLY A 55 -0.92 2.50 12.56
C GLY A 55 -0.36 3.64 11.72
N HIS A 56 -0.37 3.45 10.40
CA HIS A 56 0.28 4.37 9.48
C HIS A 56 -0.62 5.56 9.08
N GLY A 57 -1.90 5.58 9.49
CA GLY A 57 -2.79 6.74 9.31
C GLY A 57 -2.34 8.00 10.06
N ASP A 58 -1.53 7.86 11.11
CA ASP A 58 -0.93 8.99 11.85
C ASP A 58 -0.15 9.95 10.95
N VAL A 59 0.33 9.51 9.79
CA VAL A 59 1.10 10.37 8.87
C VAL A 59 0.36 11.67 8.53
N HIS A 60 -0.98 11.65 8.46
CA HIS A 60 -1.79 12.79 8.09
C HIS A 60 -1.92 13.82 9.23
N SER A 61 -2.18 13.36 10.46
CA SER A 61 -2.21 14.24 11.64
C SER A 61 -0.82 14.77 11.99
N LEU A 62 0.21 13.95 11.78
CA LEU A 62 1.59 14.38 11.90
C LEU A 62 1.94 15.48 10.89
N LEU A 63 1.57 15.32 9.61
CA LEU A 63 1.79 16.35 8.59
C LEU A 63 0.99 17.64 8.87
N HIS A 64 -0.27 17.52 9.32
CA HIS A 64 -1.11 18.66 9.70
C HIS A 64 -0.43 19.56 10.75
N ASN A 65 0.23 18.94 11.72
CA ASN A 65 0.86 19.61 12.85
C ASN A 65 2.36 19.88 12.65
N ALA A 66 2.95 19.41 11.55
CA ALA A 66 4.38 19.52 11.33
C ALA A 66 4.78 20.97 11.02
N VAL A 67 5.86 21.41 11.65
CA VAL A 67 6.46 22.74 11.45
C VAL A 67 7.90 22.63 10.97
N GLU A 68 8.32 23.55 10.11
CA GLU A 68 9.72 23.71 9.75
C GLU A 68 10.46 24.37 10.92
N GLN A 69 11.47 23.70 11.46
CA GLN A 69 12.19 24.15 12.67
C GLN A 69 12.83 25.54 12.53
N LYS A 70 13.27 25.91 11.32
CA LYS A 70 13.94 27.19 11.08
C LYS A 70 12.97 28.37 11.09
N SER A 71 11.80 28.23 10.46
CA SER A 71 10.83 29.33 10.31
C SER A 71 9.69 29.28 11.34
N GLY A 72 9.47 28.14 11.99
CA GLY A 72 8.32 27.91 12.87
C GLY A 72 6.99 27.76 12.14
N ARG A 73 6.99 27.78 10.81
CA ARG A 73 5.77 27.74 9.98
C ARG A 73 5.33 26.31 9.69
N ARG A 74 4.04 26.09 9.46
CA ARG A 74 3.50 24.77 9.11
C ARG A 74 4.06 24.30 7.77
N LEU A 75 4.47 23.04 7.70
CA LEU A 75 5.07 22.47 6.49
C LEU A 75 4.12 22.53 5.30
N LEU A 76 2.83 22.23 5.52
CA LEU A 76 1.84 22.23 4.44
C LEU A 76 1.67 23.63 3.82
N GLU A 77 1.70 24.69 4.63
CA GLU A 77 1.63 26.08 4.15
C GLU A 77 2.88 26.46 3.34
N LEU A 78 4.06 26.11 3.84
CA LEU A 78 5.33 26.35 3.14
C LEU A 78 5.36 25.65 1.78
N TRP A 79 4.92 24.39 1.72
CA TRP A 79 4.87 23.62 0.49
C TRP A 79 3.85 24.15 -0.52
N LEU A 80 2.71 24.69 -0.04
CA LEU A 80 1.73 25.34 -0.90
C LEU A 80 2.30 26.63 -1.52
N GLU A 81 2.98 27.46 -0.72
CA GLU A 81 3.64 28.67 -1.19
C GLU A 81 4.78 28.40 -2.18
N GLN A 82 5.45 27.25 -2.04
CA GLN A 82 6.46 26.78 -2.98
C GLN A 82 5.85 26.29 -4.30
N GLY A 83 4.52 26.17 -4.40
CA GLY A 83 3.84 25.70 -5.60
C GLY A 83 3.96 24.20 -5.83
N LEU A 84 4.12 23.39 -4.77
CA LEU A 84 4.07 21.93 -4.93
C LEU A 84 2.68 21.49 -5.37
N GLU A 85 2.60 20.68 -6.43
CA GLU A 85 1.33 20.27 -7.03
C GLU A 85 0.84 18.90 -6.56
N TYR A 86 1.76 18.02 -6.15
CA TYR A 86 1.45 16.64 -5.75
C TYR A 86 2.23 16.23 -4.51
N ILE A 87 1.61 15.39 -3.69
CA ILE A 87 2.25 14.66 -2.60
C ILE A 87 2.11 13.15 -2.87
N VAL A 88 3.20 12.41 -2.63
CA VAL A 88 3.25 10.97 -2.85
C VAL A 88 3.61 10.28 -1.54
N PHE A 89 2.82 9.26 -1.17
CA PHE A 89 3.09 8.40 -0.03
C PHE A 89 3.62 7.06 -0.52
N LEU A 90 4.74 6.63 0.04
CA LEU A 90 5.43 5.37 -0.27
C LEU A 90 5.48 4.48 0.97
N GLN A 91 5.54 3.16 0.74
CA GLN A 91 5.89 2.18 1.77
C GLN A 91 7.41 1.92 1.75
N ASP A 92 7.92 1.35 2.84
CA ASP A 92 9.36 1.26 3.15
C ASP A 92 10.20 0.41 2.19
N THR A 93 9.64 -0.64 1.61
CA THR A 93 10.41 -1.72 0.97
C THR A 93 9.92 -2.11 -0.43
N ASN A 94 9.27 -1.19 -1.16
CA ASN A 94 8.87 -1.41 -2.56
C ASN A 94 9.65 -0.48 -3.52
N ALA A 95 10.79 -0.94 -4.02
CA ALA A 95 11.68 -0.16 -4.89
C ALA A 95 11.02 0.25 -6.23
N ALA A 96 10.13 -0.60 -6.74
CA ALA A 96 9.44 -0.38 -8.01
C ALA A 96 8.48 0.83 -8.00
N ALA A 97 8.20 1.41 -6.83
CA ALA A 97 7.45 2.67 -6.76
C ALA A 97 8.13 3.81 -7.55
N THR A 98 9.45 3.80 -7.67
CA THR A 98 10.20 4.76 -8.51
C THR A 98 9.82 4.70 -10.00
N LEU A 99 9.27 3.58 -10.46
CA LEU A 99 8.76 3.40 -11.82
C LEU A 99 7.27 3.74 -11.94
N THR A 100 6.46 3.41 -10.93
CA THR A 100 5.01 3.61 -10.98
C THR A 100 4.61 5.04 -10.68
N VAL A 101 5.37 5.77 -9.85
CA VAL A 101 5.04 7.15 -9.45
C VAL A 101 5.00 8.11 -10.63
N PRO A 102 6.01 8.17 -11.53
CA PRO A 102 5.95 9.09 -12.68
C PRO A 102 4.73 8.86 -13.58
N VAL A 103 4.40 7.59 -13.85
CA VAL A 103 3.21 7.22 -14.63
C VAL A 103 1.93 7.60 -13.89
N SER A 104 1.85 7.31 -12.59
CA SER A 104 0.69 7.64 -11.77
C SER A 104 0.47 9.16 -11.66
N LEU A 105 1.53 9.96 -11.61
CA LEU A 105 1.46 11.43 -11.65
C LEU A 105 0.87 11.91 -12.97
N ALA A 106 1.39 11.40 -14.10
CA ALA A 106 0.89 11.76 -15.43
C ALA A 106 -0.60 11.41 -15.61
N ILE A 107 -1.02 10.22 -15.18
CA ILE A 107 -2.43 9.80 -15.19
C ILE A 107 -3.27 10.67 -14.24
N SER A 108 -2.76 10.99 -13.04
CA SER A 108 -3.49 11.86 -12.10
C SER A 108 -3.75 13.25 -12.70
N ALA A 109 -2.77 13.82 -13.40
CA ALA A 109 -2.91 15.10 -14.08
C ALA A 109 -3.88 15.01 -15.27
N GLN A 110 -3.73 14.00 -16.13
CA GLN A 110 -4.58 13.80 -17.31
C GLN A 110 -6.07 13.65 -16.95
N TYR A 111 -6.37 13.00 -15.82
CA TYR A 111 -7.74 12.72 -15.39
C TYR A 111 -8.19 13.59 -14.20
N SER A 112 -7.44 14.65 -13.86
CA SER A 112 -7.75 15.58 -12.77
C SER A 112 -8.12 14.88 -11.46
N MET A 113 -7.36 13.84 -11.09
CA MET A 113 -7.62 13.06 -9.88
C MET A 113 -7.16 13.81 -8.63
N ALA A 114 -8.02 13.90 -7.62
CA ALA A 114 -7.65 14.40 -6.30
C ALA A 114 -6.79 13.38 -5.54
N MET A 115 -7.08 12.09 -5.74
CA MET A 115 -6.29 10.98 -5.20
C MET A 115 -6.28 9.83 -6.19
N ASN A 116 -5.12 9.20 -6.37
CA ASN A 116 -4.88 8.09 -7.26
C ASN A 116 -4.15 6.97 -6.52
N PHE A 117 -4.82 5.82 -6.43
CA PHE A 117 -4.24 4.59 -5.90
C PHE A 117 -3.38 3.90 -6.97
N THR A 118 -2.12 3.62 -6.65
CA THR A 118 -1.37 2.63 -7.43
C THR A 118 -1.90 1.23 -7.11
N CYS A 119 -2.24 0.49 -8.16
CA CYS A 119 -2.84 -0.84 -8.04
C CYS A 119 -2.16 -1.88 -8.94
N ILE A 120 -2.39 -3.16 -8.62
CA ILE A 120 -2.02 -4.32 -9.43
C ILE A 120 -3.21 -5.29 -9.57
N PRO A 121 -3.23 -6.18 -10.58
CA PRO A 121 -4.12 -7.33 -10.57
C PRO A 121 -3.84 -8.18 -9.32
N ARG A 122 -4.83 -8.33 -8.44
CA ARG A 122 -4.66 -9.00 -7.15
C ARG A 122 -5.01 -10.48 -7.25
N GLN A 123 -4.22 -11.36 -6.64
CA GLN A 123 -4.61 -12.77 -6.49
C GLN A 123 -5.56 -12.95 -5.30
N PRO A 124 -6.59 -13.81 -5.38
CA PRO A 124 -7.41 -14.12 -4.21
C PRO A 124 -6.55 -14.58 -3.02
N LYS A 125 -6.94 -14.20 -1.79
CA LYS A 125 -6.21 -14.49 -0.54
C LYS A 125 -4.84 -13.81 -0.42
N GLU A 126 -4.50 -12.93 -1.34
CA GLU A 126 -3.29 -12.11 -1.26
C GLU A 126 -3.45 -11.05 -0.15
N ALA A 127 -2.40 -10.86 0.65
CA ALA A 127 -2.33 -9.87 1.72
C ALA A 127 -2.05 -8.46 1.15
N VAL A 128 -3.01 -8.00 0.34
CA VAL A 128 -3.09 -6.71 -0.36
C VAL A 128 -4.57 -6.34 -0.35
N GLY A 129 -4.91 -5.12 0.08
CA GLY A 129 -6.29 -4.63 0.11
C GLY A 129 -6.88 -4.46 -1.29
N LEU A 130 -8.20 -4.42 -1.41
CA LEU A 130 -8.91 -4.33 -2.68
C LEU A 130 -9.53 -2.95 -2.83
N LEU A 131 -9.32 -2.30 -3.97
CA LEU A 131 -9.98 -1.04 -4.25
C LEU A 131 -11.38 -1.30 -4.80
N CYS A 132 -12.39 -0.83 -4.09
CA CYS A 132 -13.78 -1.06 -4.41
C CYS A 132 -14.54 0.28 -4.49
N SER A 133 -15.55 0.32 -5.35
CA SER A 133 -16.60 1.33 -5.27
C SER A 133 -17.66 0.84 -4.27
N VAL A 134 -17.81 1.54 -3.15
CA VAL A 134 -18.68 1.14 -2.04
C VAL A 134 -19.80 2.16 -1.86
N GLN A 135 -21.04 1.73 -2.06
CA GLN A 135 -22.21 2.57 -1.79
C GLN A 135 -22.68 2.36 -0.36
N LYS A 136 -22.59 3.40 0.47
CA LYS A 136 -23.16 3.36 1.83
C LYS A 136 -24.68 3.54 1.72
N ARG A 137 -25.44 2.64 2.34
CA ARG A 137 -26.93 2.65 2.31
C ARG A 137 -27.55 4.00 2.70
N ALA A 138 -26.90 4.74 3.60
CA ALA A 138 -27.41 6.01 4.13
C ALA A 138 -27.18 7.22 3.19
N SER A 139 -26.13 7.22 2.36
CA SER A 139 -25.77 8.40 1.55
C SER A 139 -26.18 8.28 0.09
N GLY A 140 -26.38 7.07 -0.43
CA GLY A 140 -26.64 6.84 -1.86
C GLY A 140 -25.45 7.13 -2.78
N THR A 141 -24.45 7.87 -2.32
CA THR A 141 -23.19 8.13 -3.04
C THR A 141 -22.23 6.96 -2.90
N ALA A 142 -21.66 6.54 -4.03
CA ALA A 142 -20.57 5.58 -4.05
C ALA A 142 -19.26 6.24 -3.59
N GLN A 143 -18.45 5.50 -2.84
CA GLN A 143 -17.11 5.91 -2.45
C GLN A 143 -16.08 4.87 -2.91
N THR A 144 -15.12 5.28 -3.74
CA THR A 144 -13.86 4.56 -3.97
C THR A 144 -13.07 4.46 -2.66
N MET A 145 -12.86 3.24 -2.16
CA MET A 145 -12.09 3.00 -0.94
C MET A 145 -11.34 1.66 -1.00
N ASN A 146 -10.28 1.55 -0.20
CA ASN A 146 -9.58 0.29 0.00
C ASN A 146 -10.29 -0.55 1.07
N ILE A 147 -10.63 -1.79 0.75
CA ILE A 147 -11.13 -2.78 1.70
C ILE A 147 -9.99 -3.73 2.02
N GLU A 148 -9.59 -3.77 3.29
CA GLU A 148 -8.50 -4.64 3.75
C GLU A 148 -8.79 -6.13 3.49
N TYR A 149 -7.76 -6.87 3.11
CA TYR A 149 -7.84 -8.28 2.71
C TYR A 149 -8.48 -9.16 3.80
N ASN A 150 -8.23 -8.84 5.07
CA ASN A 150 -8.77 -9.58 6.22
C ASN A 150 -10.27 -9.30 6.49
N LYS A 151 -10.85 -8.28 5.86
CA LYS A 151 -12.29 -7.98 5.90
C LYS A 151 -12.99 -8.36 4.61
N PHE A 152 -12.26 -8.34 3.49
CA PHE A 152 -12.85 -8.48 2.17
C PHE A 152 -13.65 -9.76 2.00
N GLU A 153 -13.19 -10.91 2.50
CA GLU A 153 -13.92 -12.17 2.35
C GLU A 153 -15.34 -12.10 2.94
N GLU A 154 -15.49 -11.58 4.18
CA GLU A 154 -16.79 -11.44 4.83
C GLU A 154 -17.69 -10.42 4.10
N VAL A 155 -17.10 -9.30 3.67
CA VAL A 155 -17.81 -8.26 2.92
C VAL A 155 -18.29 -8.80 1.57
N ALA A 156 -17.40 -9.46 0.82
CA ALA A 156 -17.67 -9.99 -0.51
C ALA A 156 -18.73 -11.09 -0.49
N ARG A 157 -18.72 -11.97 0.53
CA ARG A 157 -19.77 -12.99 0.73
C ARG A 157 -21.17 -12.40 0.82
N ARG A 158 -21.31 -11.19 1.38
CA ARG A 158 -22.61 -10.55 1.60
C ARG A 158 -23.02 -9.61 0.47
N LEU A 159 -22.05 -8.95 -0.18
CA LEU A 159 -22.29 -7.80 -1.02
C LEU A 159 -21.92 -8.00 -2.49
N THR A 160 -21.36 -9.16 -2.87
CA THR A 160 -20.92 -9.41 -4.25
C THR A 160 -21.43 -10.73 -4.79
N ALA A 161 -21.64 -10.80 -6.10
CA ALA A 161 -22.02 -12.04 -6.80
C ALA A 161 -20.92 -13.12 -6.75
N TYR A 162 -19.68 -12.75 -6.39
CA TYR A 162 -18.53 -13.67 -6.31
C TYR A 162 -18.54 -14.53 -5.04
N GLY A 163 -19.36 -14.19 -4.04
CA GLY A 163 -19.55 -15.01 -2.84
C GLY A 163 -18.33 -15.14 -1.93
N GLY A 164 -17.32 -14.28 -2.07
CA GLY A 164 -16.10 -14.29 -1.23
C GLY A 164 -14.87 -13.69 -1.91
N ASP A 165 -13.71 -13.92 -1.31
CA ASP A 165 -12.41 -13.57 -1.90
C ASP A 165 -12.00 -14.61 -2.95
N SER A 166 -12.54 -14.43 -4.17
CA SER A 166 -12.44 -15.35 -5.29
C SER A 166 -11.96 -14.63 -6.56
N ALA A 167 -11.42 -15.39 -7.52
CA ALA A 167 -11.05 -14.84 -8.81
C ALA A 167 -12.28 -14.48 -9.64
N ALA A 168 -12.14 -13.52 -10.55
CA ALA A 168 -13.14 -13.22 -11.57
C ALA A 168 -13.28 -14.38 -12.56
N CYS A 169 -14.46 -14.50 -13.19
CA CYS A 169 -14.72 -15.53 -14.20
C CYS A 169 -13.69 -15.45 -15.34
N GLY A 170 -13.02 -16.56 -15.65
CA GLY A 170 -12.00 -16.63 -16.70
C GLY A 170 -10.67 -15.97 -16.35
N SER A 171 -10.44 -15.60 -15.09
CA SER A 171 -9.21 -14.95 -14.62
C SER A 171 -8.62 -15.70 -13.41
N THR A 172 -7.31 -15.54 -13.19
CA THR A 172 -6.64 -15.95 -11.95
C THR A 172 -6.61 -14.82 -10.90
N TYR A 173 -7.11 -13.64 -11.26
CA TYR A 173 -7.12 -12.44 -10.42
C TYR A 173 -8.51 -12.10 -9.89
N SER A 174 -8.52 -11.38 -8.78
CA SER A 174 -9.70 -10.79 -8.16
C SER A 174 -10.40 -9.84 -9.15
N PRO A 175 -11.74 -9.70 -9.07
CA PRO A 175 -12.48 -8.73 -9.89
C PRO A 175 -12.15 -7.28 -9.54
N PHE A 176 -11.64 -7.04 -8.34
CA PHE A 176 -11.22 -5.72 -7.86
C PHE A 176 -9.68 -5.64 -7.81
N PRO A 177 -9.09 -4.51 -8.21
CA PRO A 177 -7.64 -4.35 -8.21
C PRO A 177 -7.09 -4.25 -6.78
N GLY A 178 -5.85 -4.72 -6.59
CA GLY A 178 -5.17 -4.68 -5.31
C GLY A 178 -4.42 -3.37 -5.12
N SER A 179 -4.69 -2.64 -4.04
CA SER A 179 -3.97 -1.40 -3.71
C SER A 179 -2.61 -1.73 -3.08
N VAL A 180 -1.52 -1.24 -3.68
CA VAL A 180 -0.16 -1.47 -3.17
C VAL A 180 0.30 -0.39 -2.16
N ASN A 181 -0.62 0.50 -1.79
CA ASN A 181 -0.39 1.60 -0.85
C ASN A 181 0.71 2.59 -1.25
N THR A 182 0.94 2.75 -2.56
CA THR A 182 1.56 3.95 -3.14
C THR A 182 0.43 4.90 -3.51
N LEU A 183 0.38 6.06 -2.87
CA LEU A 183 -0.74 7.01 -3.00
C LEU A 183 -0.23 8.29 -3.63
N ILE A 184 -0.92 8.75 -4.69
CA ILE A 184 -0.61 10.01 -5.38
C ILE A 184 -1.78 10.94 -5.13
N LEU A 185 -1.54 12.10 -4.52
CA LEU A 185 -2.59 13.06 -4.20
C LEU A 185 -2.26 14.41 -4.79
N ASN A 186 -3.27 15.07 -5.37
CA ASN A 186 -3.17 16.47 -5.72
C ASN A 186 -2.99 17.26 -4.41
N PHE A 187 -1.90 18.01 -4.30
CA PHE A 187 -1.47 18.59 -3.04
C PHE A 187 -2.42 19.68 -2.52
N PRO A 188 -2.90 20.64 -3.35
CA PRO A 188 -3.94 21.58 -2.92
C PRO A 188 -5.22 20.90 -2.40
N GLU A 189 -5.73 19.89 -3.10
CA GLU A 189 -6.93 19.16 -2.66
C GLU A 189 -6.68 18.36 -1.37
N TYR A 190 -5.50 17.76 -1.26
CA TYR A 190 -5.05 17.08 -0.04
C TYR A 190 -5.03 18.02 1.16
N VAL A 191 -4.43 19.21 1.03
CA VAL A 191 -4.35 20.17 2.14
C VAL A 191 -5.75 20.58 2.60
N LYS A 192 -6.69 20.88 1.68
CA LYS A 192 -8.10 21.19 2.06
C LYS A 192 -8.72 20.09 2.92
N VAL A 193 -8.51 18.83 2.54
CA VAL A 193 -9.01 17.66 3.26
C VAL A 193 -8.37 17.55 4.65
N ILE A 194 -7.06 17.74 4.73
CA ILE A 194 -6.30 17.63 5.98
C ILE A 194 -6.60 18.76 6.95
N GLU A 195 -6.74 20.01 6.49
CA GLU A 195 -7.17 21.13 7.34
C GLU A 195 -8.56 20.88 7.92
N ARG A 196 -9.51 20.42 7.09
CA ARG A 196 -10.88 20.15 7.52
C ARG A 196 -10.95 19.05 8.58
N SER A 197 -10.13 18.01 8.48
CA SER A 197 -10.15 16.87 9.40
C SER A 197 -9.19 17.01 10.59
N GLY A 198 -8.31 18.02 10.59
CA GLY A 198 -7.16 18.08 11.49
C GLY A 198 -6.21 16.90 11.30
N GLY A 199 -6.18 16.33 10.09
CA GLY A 199 -5.46 15.10 9.75
C GLY A 199 -5.99 13.82 10.42
N ARG A 200 -7.18 13.85 11.02
CA ARG A 200 -7.80 12.67 11.64
C ARG A 200 -8.50 11.82 10.58
N LEU A 201 -8.27 10.50 10.64
CA LEU A 201 -8.89 9.52 9.75
C LEU A 201 -9.89 8.65 10.51
N PRO A 202 -10.78 7.93 9.81
CA PRO A 202 -11.56 6.86 10.42
C PRO A 202 -10.65 5.84 11.11
N GLU A 203 -11.10 5.40 12.28
CA GLU A 203 -10.39 4.47 13.14
C GLU A 203 -11.10 3.11 13.15
N PHE A 204 -10.33 2.05 13.36
CA PHE A 204 -10.85 0.69 13.52
C PHE A 204 -10.09 -0.06 14.61
N ILE A 205 -10.60 -1.22 14.99
CA ILE A 205 -9.93 -2.11 15.93
C ILE A 205 -10.00 -3.55 15.41
N ASN A 206 -8.91 -4.31 15.56
CA ASN A 206 -8.83 -5.70 15.11
C ASN A 206 -8.33 -6.64 16.22
N PRO A 207 -9.18 -6.97 17.21
CA PRO A 207 -8.78 -7.83 18.32
C PRO A 207 -8.44 -9.25 17.85
N LYS A 208 -7.33 -9.80 18.35
CA LYS A 208 -6.97 -11.21 18.17
C LYS A 208 -7.44 -12.01 19.39
N PHE A 209 -8.64 -12.56 19.29
CA PHE A 209 -9.26 -13.34 20.36
C PHE A 209 -8.43 -14.58 20.69
N ILE A 210 -8.38 -14.91 21.98
CA ILE A 210 -7.66 -16.07 22.51
C ILE A 210 -8.62 -17.17 22.98
N ASP A 211 -9.92 -16.89 22.92
CA ASP A 211 -11.00 -17.77 23.31
C ASP A 211 -12.11 -17.80 22.24
N GLU A 212 -12.82 -18.92 22.18
CA GLU A 212 -13.94 -19.08 21.23
C GLU A 212 -15.13 -18.18 21.58
N ALA A 213 -15.32 -17.88 22.86
CA ALA A 213 -16.37 -16.97 23.35
C ALA A 213 -16.13 -15.51 22.99
N LYS A 214 -14.96 -15.17 22.41
CA LYS A 214 -14.55 -13.80 22.03
C LYS A 214 -14.65 -12.81 23.20
N SER A 215 -14.35 -13.26 24.42
CA SER A 215 -14.41 -12.43 25.63
C SER A 215 -13.06 -11.78 25.95
N SER A 216 -11.96 -12.42 25.54
CA SER A 216 -10.60 -11.97 25.84
C SER A 216 -9.74 -11.98 24.58
N PHE A 217 -8.79 -11.05 24.48
CA PHE A 217 -7.91 -10.99 23.33
C PHE A 217 -6.49 -10.61 23.71
N LYS A 218 -5.52 -10.96 22.84
CA LYS A 218 -4.17 -10.42 22.95
C LYS A 218 -4.27 -8.88 22.93
N PRO A 219 -3.52 -8.15 23.79
CA PRO A 219 -3.69 -6.72 23.90
C PRO A 219 -3.74 -6.01 22.56
N CYS A 220 -4.87 -5.36 22.29
CA CYS A 220 -5.19 -4.73 21.02
C CYS A 220 -5.28 -3.20 21.19
N ARG A 221 -5.27 -2.46 20.11
CA ARG A 221 -5.33 -0.99 20.13
C ARG A 221 -6.15 -0.50 18.94
N VAL A 222 -6.66 0.72 19.04
CA VAL A 222 -7.25 1.42 17.90
C VAL A 222 -6.18 1.63 16.83
N GLU A 223 -6.57 1.53 15.57
CA GLU A 223 -5.69 1.68 14.42
C GLU A 223 -6.32 2.64 13.39
N SER A 224 -5.46 3.28 12.60
CA SER A 224 -5.85 4.04 11.42
C SER A 224 -4.95 3.69 10.22
N LEU A 225 -5.53 3.73 9.02
CA LEU A 225 -4.83 3.41 7.77
C LEU A 225 -4.66 4.66 6.92
N MET A 226 -3.46 4.90 6.39
CA MET A 226 -3.15 6.09 5.59
C MET A 226 -4.01 6.19 4.32
N GLN A 227 -4.35 5.06 3.70
CA GLN A 227 -5.24 5.01 2.55
C GLN A 227 -6.67 5.48 2.85
N ASP A 228 -7.09 5.46 4.12
CA ASP A 228 -8.45 5.89 4.51
C ASP A 228 -8.64 7.40 4.43
N VAL A 229 -7.58 8.16 4.13
CA VAL A 229 -7.71 9.56 3.68
C VAL A 229 -8.62 9.69 2.46
N ALA A 230 -8.72 8.63 1.62
CA ALA A 230 -9.67 8.56 0.51
C ALA A 230 -11.13 8.77 0.94
N LEU A 231 -11.49 8.39 2.16
CA LEU A 231 -12.85 8.53 2.70
C LEU A 231 -13.23 9.97 3.02
N LEU A 232 -12.24 10.86 3.10
CA LEU A 232 -12.45 12.27 3.39
C LEU A 232 -12.66 13.13 2.13
N PHE A 233 -12.43 12.59 0.94
CA PHE A 233 -12.66 13.29 -0.32
C PHE A 233 -14.15 13.25 -0.72
N GLU A 234 -14.64 14.38 -1.23
CA GLU A 234 -15.99 14.51 -1.76
C GLU A 234 -16.03 14.04 -3.22
N GLN A 235 -16.35 12.78 -3.46
CA GLN A 235 -16.12 12.14 -4.77
C GLN A 235 -16.86 12.75 -5.96
N ASN A 236 -17.92 13.53 -5.72
CA ASN A 236 -18.63 14.27 -6.78
C ASN A 236 -17.79 15.41 -7.38
N CYS A 237 -16.84 15.96 -6.62
CA CYS A 237 -16.00 17.09 -7.05
C CYS A 237 -14.49 16.83 -6.91
N GLN A 238 -14.10 15.80 -6.15
CA GLN A 238 -12.73 15.39 -5.91
C GLN A 238 -12.56 13.92 -6.32
N PRO A 239 -12.24 13.65 -7.61
CA PRO A 239 -12.19 12.28 -8.13
C PRO A 239 -11.12 11.44 -7.43
N VAL A 240 -11.53 10.31 -6.87
CA VAL A 240 -10.64 9.29 -6.31
C VAL A 240 -10.59 8.10 -7.26
N GLY A 241 -9.43 7.86 -7.85
CA GLY A 241 -9.22 6.87 -8.91
C GLY A 241 -8.07 5.92 -8.62
N ALA A 242 -7.70 5.15 -9.65
CA ALA A 242 -6.61 4.19 -9.58
C ALA A 242 -5.89 4.06 -10.91
N THR A 243 -4.60 3.71 -10.82
CA THR A 243 -3.77 3.33 -11.96
C THR A 243 -3.33 1.88 -11.79
N LEU A 244 -3.70 1.04 -12.75
CA LEU A 244 -3.42 -0.40 -12.72
C LEU A 244 -2.09 -0.69 -13.45
N PHE A 245 -1.12 -1.24 -12.73
CA PHE A 245 0.17 -1.67 -13.26
C PHE A 245 0.27 -3.19 -13.32
N SER A 246 1.29 -3.71 -14.02
CA SER A 246 1.60 -5.13 -13.97
C SER A 246 2.01 -5.55 -12.55
N ARG A 247 1.71 -6.80 -12.17
CA ARG A 247 2.08 -7.35 -10.85
C ARG A 247 3.58 -7.28 -10.56
N PHE A 248 4.40 -7.38 -11.61
CA PHE A 248 5.86 -7.29 -11.49
C PHE A 248 6.34 -5.95 -10.93
N THR A 249 5.54 -4.88 -11.03
CA THR A 249 5.85 -3.57 -10.41
C THR A 249 5.55 -3.49 -8.92
N PHE A 250 5.12 -4.59 -8.29
CA PHE A 250 4.96 -4.68 -6.84
C PHE A 250 5.98 -5.66 -6.26
N GLN A 251 7.06 -5.09 -5.70
CA GLN A 251 8.23 -5.84 -5.22
C GLN A 251 8.49 -5.59 -3.73
N PRO A 252 7.52 -5.82 -2.84
CA PRO A 252 7.72 -5.63 -1.41
C PRO A 252 8.63 -6.70 -0.81
N VAL A 253 9.38 -6.33 0.23
CA VAL A 253 10.10 -7.27 1.09
C VAL A 253 9.41 -7.30 2.45
N LYS A 254 8.45 -8.23 2.62
CA LYS A 254 7.57 -8.25 3.81
C LYS A 254 7.50 -9.60 4.53
N ASN A 255 7.97 -10.68 3.91
CA ASN A 255 7.90 -12.02 4.48
C ASN A 255 9.29 -12.57 4.83
N ALA A 256 9.38 -13.24 5.97
CA ALA A 256 10.52 -14.08 6.30
C ALA A 256 10.55 -15.30 5.36
N LEU A 257 11.73 -15.92 5.19
CA LEU A 257 11.90 -17.04 4.26
C LEU A 257 10.94 -18.23 4.52
N PRO A 258 10.66 -18.67 5.76
CA PRO A 258 9.70 -19.74 6.01
C PRO A 258 8.27 -19.39 5.55
N ASP A 259 7.81 -18.17 5.83
CA ASP A 259 6.49 -17.69 5.40
C ASP A 259 6.42 -17.58 3.88
N ALA A 260 7.50 -17.10 3.25
CA ALA A 260 7.60 -17.01 1.79
C ALA A 260 7.52 -18.38 1.12
N ILE A 261 8.18 -19.40 1.68
CA ILE A 261 8.08 -20.79 1.19
C ILE A 261 6.62 -21.29 1.32
N GLN A 262 5.95 -21.00 2.45
CA GLN A 262 4.56 -21.38 2.62
C GLN A 262 3.66 -20.68 1.60
N LYS A 263 3.85 -19.37 1.38
CA LYS A 263 3.11 -18.62 0.37
C LYS A 263 3.26 -19.21 -1.02
N LEU A 264 4.47 -19.61 -1.40
CA LEU A 264 4.71 -20.27 -2.69
C LEU A 264 3.97 -21.62 -2.80
N LYS A 265 3.94 -22.42 -1.72
CA LYS A 265 3.15 -23.67 -1.67
C LYS A 265 1.65 -23.41 -1.83
N ASP A 266 1.17 -22.27 -1.31
CA ASP A 266 -0.22 -21.83 -1.43
C ASP A 266 -0.52 -21.17 -2.80
N GLY A 267 0.45 -21.12 -3.73
CA GLY A 267 0.30 -20.48 -5.04
C GLY A 267 0.32 -18.95 -5.02
N LEU A 268 0.85 -18.36 -3.95
CA LEU A 268 0.97 -16.91 -3.74
C LEU A 268 2.42 -16.46 -3.91
N ALA A 269 2.59 -15.16 -4.19
CA ALA A 269 3.91 -14.55 -4.29
C ALA A 269 4.65 -14.55 -2.94
N ALA A 270 5.96 -14.85 -2.99
CA ALA A 270 6.81 -15.01 -1.82
C ALA A 270 7.06 -13.69 -1.06
N TYR A 271 7.33 -12.59 -1.77
CA TYR A 271 7.60 -11.26 -1.19
C TYR A 271 8.62 -11.27 -0.04
N CYS A 272 9.73 -11.98 -0.23
CA CYS A 272 10.87 -12.02 0.67
C CYS A 272 12.08 -11.29 0.07
N ALA A 273 13.17 -11.18 0.84
CA ALA A 273 14.39 -10.49 0.42
C ALA A 273 14.96 -11.08 -0.88
N THR A 274 14.96 -12.41 -1.03
CA THR A 274 15.46 -13.09 -2.24
C THR A 274 14.67 -12.71 -3.50
N THR A 275 13.34 -12.68 -3.41
CA THR A 275 12.50 -12.27 -4.55
C THR A 275 12.63 -10.78 -4.81
N GLY A 276 12.71 -9.93 -3.77
CA GLY A 276 12.87 -8.49 -3.93
C GLY A 276 14.18 -8.12 -4.65
N GLU A 277 15.30 -8.73 -4.25
CA GLU A 277 16.59 -8.51 -4.92
C GLU A 277 16.59 -8.99 -6.37
N ARG A 278 16.09 -10.21 -6.63
CA ARG A 278 15.95 -10.75 -7.99
C ARG A 278 15.12 -9.81 -8.87
N ASP A 279 13.96 -9.39 -8.38
CA ASP A 279 13.02 -8.58 -9.15
C ASP A 279 13.56 -7.17 -9.42
N TYR A 280 14.38 -6.64 -8.52
CA TYR A 280 15.11 -5.39 -8.74
C TYR A 280 16.10 -5.51 -9.91
N TYR A 281 16.95 -6.55 -9.94
CA TYR A 281 17.86 -6.76 -11.06
C TYR A 281 17.12 -7.00 -12.37
N GLU A 282 16.04 -7.79 -12.33
CA GLU A 282 15.25 -8.05 -13.52
C GLU A 282 14.55 -6.79 -14.04
N THR A 283 14.11 -5.92 -13.14
CA THR A 283 13.59 -4.61 -13.48
C THR A 283 14.61 -3.80 -14.27
N VAL A 284 15.85 -3.73 -13.80
CA VAL A 284 16.92 -3.01 -14.51
C VAL A 284 17.16 -3.62 -15.90
N ARG A 285 17.19 -4.95 -16.01
CA ARG A 285 17.34 -5.65 -17.31
C ARG A 285 16.21 -5.30 -18.27
N LEU A 286 14.96 -5.41 -17.85
CA LEU A 286 13.79 -5.11 -18.68
C LEU A 286 13.79 -3.64 -19.14
N ARG A 287 14.19 -2.69 -18.27
CA ARG A 287 14.31 -1.28 -18.65
C ARG A 287 15.41 -1.02 -19.66
N MET A 288 16.56 -1.68 -19.52
CA MET A 288 17.67 -1.60 -20.48
C MET A 288 17.27 -2.20 -21.84
N MET A 289 16.58 -3.34 -21.84
CA MET A 289 16.08 -3.96 -23.08
C MET A 289 15.03 -3.10 -23.77
N ALA A 290 14.12 -2.48 -23.02
CA ALA A 290 13.16 -1.52 -23.55
C ALA A 290 13.83 -0.27 -24.17
N ALA A 291 15.03 0.09 -23.73
CA ALA A 291 15.85 1.14 -24.32
C ALA A 291 16.70 0.67 -25.53
N GLY A 292 16.55 -0.59 -25.94
CA GLY A 292 17.23 -1.18 -27.11
C GLY A 292 18.51 -1.95 -26.79
N LEU A 293 18.89 -2.11 -25.51
CA LEU A 293 20.06 -2.90 -25.16
C LEU A 293 19.78 -4.40 -25.34
N LYS A 294 20.59 -5.09 -26.13
CA LYS A 294 20.50 -6.55 -26.29
C LYS A 294 21.21 -7.23 -25.13
N LEU A 295 20.44 -7.75 -24.17
CA LEU A 295 20.97 -8.55 -23.07
C LEU A 295 20.86 -10.05 -23.39
N PRO A 296 21.79 -10.88 -22.89
CA PRO A 296 21.65 -12.32 -23.01
C PRO A 296 20.37 -12.81 -22.33
N SER A 297 19.80 -13.89 -22.87
CA SER A 297 18.73 -14.63 -22.21
C SER A 297 19.21 -15.18 -20.87
N HIS A 298 18.27 -15.50 -19.98
CA HIS A 298 18.62 -16.18 -18.74
C HIS A 298 19.34 -17.49 -19.04
N PRO A 299 20.36 -17.86 -18.24
CA PRO A 299 20.99 -19.17 -18.36
C PRO A 299 19.93 -20.27 -18.28
N SER A 300 20.04 -21.32 -19.09
CA SER A 300 19.09 -22.45 -19.05
C SER A 300 19.04 -23.17 -17.70
N CYS A 301 20.07 -22.99 -16.86
CA CYS A 301 20.12 -23.49 -15.48
C CYS A 301 19.55 -22.50 -14.44
N ALA A 302 19.21 -21.27 -14.85
CA ALA A 302 18.52 -20.32 -13.98
C ALA A 302 17.11 -20.87 -13.72
N ARG A 303 16.85 -21.28 -12.47
CA ARG A 303 15.52 -21.69 -12.06
C ARG A 303 14.76 -20.43 -11.66
N GLU A 304 13.73 -20.08 -12.42
CA GLU A 304 12.74 -19.13 -11.93
C GLU A 304 12.07 -19.73 -10.70
N CYS A 305 12.12 -19.02 -9.58
CA CYS A 305 11.19 -19.28 -8.47
C CYS A 305 9.78 -18.77 -8.85
N ASN A 306 9.24 -19.28 -9.94
CA ASN A 306 7.82 -19.20 -10.26
C ASN A 306 7.22 -20.54 -9.80
N ALA A 307 6.83 -20.62 -8.53
CA ALA A 307 6.04 -21.73 -8.03
C ALA A 307 4.62 -21.59 -8.59
N GLY A 308 4.44 -22.01 -9.85
CA GLY A 308 3.21 -21.76 -10.58
C GLY A 308 3.11 -22.44 -11.95
N SER A 309 3.79 -23.57 -12.17
CA SER A 309 3.41 -24.52 -13.22
C SER A 309 4.23 -25.81 -13.08
N CYS A 310 3.70 -26.77 -12.33
CA CYS A 310 4.10 -28.16 -12.52
C CYS A 310 3.21 -28.77 -13.60
N SER A 311 3.64 -28.65 -14.86
CA SER A 311 3.23 -29.59 -15.92
C SER A 311 4.37 -29.78 -16.89
N THR A 312 4.87 -31.00 -16.91
CA THR A 312 5.85 -31.57 -17.83
C THR A 312 5.42 -31.47 -19.29
N SER A 313 6.30 -30.95 -20.15
CA SER A 313 6.72 -31.66 -21.37
C SER A 313 7.93 -30.96 -21.99
N ALA A 314 8.94 -31.76 -22.32
CA ALA A 314 10.03 -31.37 -23.19
C ALA A 314 9.45 -31.12 -24.60
N GLY A 315 9.69 -29.94 -25.15
CA GLY A 315 9.30 -29.58 -26.50
C GLY A 315 9.84 -28.21 -26.85
N GLY A 316 10.86 -28.16 -27.70
CA GLY A 316 11.44 -26.92 -28.18
C GLY A 316 10.41 -26.08 -28.91
N GLY A 317 10.26 -24.83 -28.46
CA GLY A 317 9.46 -23.80 -29.10
C GLY A 317 9.79 -22.49 -28.41
N GLY A 318 10.51 -21.60 -29.10
CA GLY A 318 10.84 -20.28 -28.57
C GLY A 318 9.57 -19.52 -28.25
N ILE A 319 9.41 -19.14 -26.98
CA ILE A 319 8.40 -18.18 -26.57
C ILE A 319 9.05 -16.81 -26.70
N GLU A 320 8.71 -16.08 -27.78
CA GLU A 320 8.87 -14.64 -27.81
C GLU A 320 7.90 -14.06 -26.77
N ASP A 321 8.36 -13.88 -25.53
CA ASP A 321 7.67 -13.05 -24.56
C ASP A 321 7.80 -11.59 -24.99
N LYS A 322 6.87 -11.14 -25.83
CA LYS A 322 6.60 -9.72 -26.04
C LYS A 322 6.05 -9.17 -24.73
N PHE A 323 6.92 -8.64 -23.89
CA PHE A 323 6.53 -7.76 -22.79
C PHE A 323 6.06 -6.43 -23.38
N ASP A 324 4.81 -6.39 -23.83
CA ASP A 324 4.11 -5.13 -24.01
C ASP A 324 3.89 -4.53 -22.61
N LEU A 325 4.42 -3.32 -22.40
CA LEU A 325 4.06 -2.49 -21.27
C LEU A 325 2.59 -2.06 -21.48
N VAL A 326 1.65 -2.97 -21.18
CA VAL A 326 0.22 -2.66 -21.24
C VAL A 326 -0.06 -1.64 -20.14
N VAL A 327 -0.18 -0.38 -20.52
CA VAL A 327 -0.74 0.68 -19.68
C VAL A 327 -2.22 0.31 -19.50
N GLY A 328 -2.52 -0.33 -18.37
CA GLY A 328 -3.85 -0.78 -18.01
C GLY A 328 -4.82 0.40 -17.95
N GLY A 329 -6.01 0.20 -18.52
CA GLY A 329 -7.04 1.23 -18.63
C GLY A 329 -7.46 1.82 -17.28
N VAL A 330 -7.92 3.07 -17.33
CA VAL A 330 -8.51 3.76 -16.18
C VAL A 330 -9.85 3.12 -15.85
N ILE A 331 -9.98 2.59 -14.63
CA ILE A 331 -11.28 2.23 -14.07
C ILE A 331 -11.94 3.54 -13.66
N LYS A 332 -12.75 4.12 -14.55
CA LYS A 332 -13.73 5.14 -14.15
C LYS A 332 -14.83 4.40 -13.40
N ALA A 333 -15.07 4.76 -12.15
CA ALA A 333 -16.30 4.36 -11.47
C ALA A 333 -17.48 4.89 -12.31
N GLN A 334 -18.26 3.97 -12.89
CA GLN A 334 -19.61 4.26 -13.37
C GLN A 334 -20.57 4.18 -12.19
#